data_AF-A0A147ER32-F1
#
_entry.id   AF-A0A147ER32-F1
#
_cell.length_a   1.000
_cell.length_b   1.000
_cell.length_c   1.000
_cell.angle_alpha   90.00
_cell.angle_beta   90.00
_cell.angle_gamma   90.00
#
_symmetry.space_group_name_H-M   'P 1'
#
loop_
_entity.id
_entity.type
_entity.pdbx_description
1 polymer ?
#
loop_
_entity_poly.entity_id
_entity_poly.type
_entity_poly.pdbx_seq_one_letter_code
_entity_poly.pdbx_strand_id
1 'polypeptide(L)'
;MNDALGSPDFDFVLGCAREDAAAGWLALWGASTVIDEHTRVPSFDARIFDALHAAAGVAAEFPVGNAGLIHVYGYWFSEVPTPFGFKRDRWQQGDLARALGRPADAFHLARGADAEGPGSTPLQRVTDAALPHLRRPPQEARVGEAELRGSGADAVRCSRVVLVQCGDRDAAPALVYGIAPAERAETTAPLQLVTAFPFAGDADALLADFEAQPAPRWNAVVDP
;
A
#
# COMPACT_ATOMS: atom_id res chain seq x y z
N MET A 1 -13.30 -13.58 20.40
CA MET A 1 -12.46 -12.47 20.86
C MET A 1 -11.02 -12.94 20.77
N ASN A 2 -10.40 -12.84 19.59
CA ASN A 2 -9.01 -13.21 19.39
C ASN A 2 -8.18 -11.94 19.38
N ASP A 3 -7.69 -11.57 20.57
CA ASP A 3 -6.64 -10.58 20.77
C ASP A 3 -5.30 -11.34 20.70
N ALA A 4 -5.00 -11.90 19.52
CA ALA A 4 -3.93 -12.91 19.38
C ALA A 4 -2.58 -12.36 18.90
N LEU A 5 -2.50 -11.08 18.57
CA LEU A 5 -1.25 -10.40 18.28
C LEU A 5 -1.19 -9.17 19.17
N GLY A 6 -0.35 -9.21 20.21
CA GLY A 6 -0.08 -8.04 21.05
C GLY A 6 0.39 -6.85 20.20
N SER A 7 0.41 -5.65 20.78
CA SER A 7 0.92 -4.46 20.11
C SER A 7 2.27 -4.77 19.45
N PRO A 8 2.47 -4.41 18.16
CA PRO A 8 3.69 -4.76 17.46
C PRO A 8 4.91 -4.17 18.16
N ASP A 9 6.02 -4.92 18.16
CA ASP A 9 7.30 -4.43 18.63
C ASP A 9 7.75 -3.26 17.73
N PHE A 10 7.70 -2.05 18.27
CA PHE A 10 7.99 -0.85 17.50
C PHE A 10 9.46 -0.76 17.10
N ASP A 11 10.39 -1.20 17.96
CA ASP A 11 11.83 -1.17 17.64
C ASP A 11 12.15 -2.11 16.47
N PHE A 12 11.48 -3.27 16.43
CA PHE A 12 11.53 -4.16 15.29
C PHE A 12 11.04 -3.48 14.00
N VAL A 13 9.90 -2.80 14.04
CA VAL A 13 9.33 -2.09 12.88
C VAL A 13 10.27 -0.98 12.40
N LEU A 14 10.86 -0.19 13.31
CA LEU A 14 11.86 0.83 12.95
C LEU A 14 13.13 0.19 12.34
N GLY A 15 13.50 -1.01 12.78
CA GLY A 15 14.55 -1.82 12.16
C GLY A 15 14.24 -2.16 10.70
N CYS A 16 13.03 -2.66 10.42
CA CYS A 16 12.61 -2.94 9.04
C CYS A 16 12.60 -1.69 8.16
N ALA A 17 12.08 -0.56 8.66
CA ALA A 17 12.06 0.69 7.90
C ALA A 17 13.46 1.16 7.46
N ARG A 18 14.47 0.98 8.33
CA ARG A 18 15.89 1.24 8.00
C ARG A 18 16.42 0.31 6.93
N GLU A 19 16.13 -0.99 7.06
CA GLU A 19 16.55 -2.02 6.11
C GLU A 19 15.94 -1.74 4.72
N ASP A 20 14.66 -1.39 4.65
CA ASP A 20 13.97 -1.08 3.39
C ASP A 20 14.47 0.20 2.73
N ALA A 21 14.78 1.22 3.53
CA ALA A 21 15.41 2.43 3.03
C ALA A 21 16.80 2.13 2.46
N ALA A 22 17.64 1.37 3.17
CA ALA A 22 18.98 0.99 2.72
C ALA A 22 18.95 0.11 1.46
N ALA A 23 17.94 -0.74 1.31
CA ALA A 23 17.74 -1.58 0.13
C ALA A 23 17.05 -0.86 -1.05
N GLY A 24 16.58 0.38 -0.85
CA GLY A 24 15.91 1.18 -1.88
C GLY A 24 14.45 0.80 -2.16
N TRP A 25 13.85 -0.07 -1.34
CA TRP A 25 12.47 -0.53 -1.53
C TRP A 25 11.44 0.60 -1.45
N LEU A 26 11.71 1.63 -0.63
CA LEU A 26 10.81 2.77 -0.47
C LEU A 26 10.61 3.59 -1.76
N ALA A 27 11.57 3.55 -2.70
CA ALA A 27 11.46 4.22 -4.00
C ALA A 27 10.44 3.56 -4.94
N LEU A 28 9.98 2.35 -4.61
CA LEU A 28 8.92 1.66 -5.33
C LEU A 28 7.52 2.03 -4.84
N TRP A 29 7.44 2.84 -3.78
CA TRP A 29 6.20 3.32 -3.19
C TRP A 29 6.02 4.82 -3.42
N GLY A 30 4.79 5.21 -3.74
CA GLY A 30 4.39 6.60 -3.93
C GLY A 30 4.12 7.31 -2.60
N ALA A 31 3.35 8.38 -2.66
CA ALA A 31 2.95 9.14 -1.47
C ALA A 31 1.53 8.79 -1.01
N SER A 32 1.31 8.84 0.29
CA SER A 32 0.00 8.65 0.90
C SER A 32 -0.20 9.61 2.06
N THR A 33 -1.46 9.89 2.39
CA THR A 33 -1.85 10.56 3.62
C THR A 33 -2.24 9.56 4.72
N VAL A 34 -1.97 9.91 5.97
CA VAL A 34 -2.44 9.17 7.16
C VAL A 34 -3.93 9.45 7.41
N ILE A 35 -4.48 10.54 6.87
CA ILE A 35 -5.90 10.90 7.01
C ILE A 35 -6.76 9.88 6.27
N ASP A 36 -7.70 9.26 6.96
CA ASP A 36 -8.64 8.33 6.34
C ASP A 36 -9.68 9.08 5.49
N GLU A 37 -9.97 8.56 4.31
CA GLU A 37 -10.94 9.15 3.38
C GLU A 37 -12.37 9.21 3.93
N HIS A 38 -12.77 8.23 4.75
CA HIS A 38 -14.13 8.12 5.25
C HIS A 38 -14.31 8.82 6.60
N THR A 39 -13.38 8.63 7.52
CA THR A 39 -13.50 9.19 8.88
C THR A 39 -12.92 10.60 8.98
N ARG A 40 -12.09 11.02 8.01
CA ARG A 40 -11.42 12.33 7.97
C ARG A 40 -10.49 12.58 9.16
N VAL A 41 -10.12 11.52 9.90
CA VAL A 41 -9.16 11.57 11.00
C VAL A 41 -7.89 10.79 10.68
N PRO A 42 -6.75 11.10 11.31
CA PRO A 42 -5.54 10.31 11.17
C PRO A 42 -5.77 8.85 11.57
N SER A 43 -5.24 7.93 10.76
CA SER A 43 -5.30 6.49 11.02
C SER A 43 -4.40 6.08 12.20
N PHE A 44 -3.32 6.80 12.43
CA PHE A 44 -2.41 6.67 13.57
C PHE A 44 -1.79 8.03 13.88
N ASP A 45 -1.15 8.17 15.04
CA ASP A 45 -0.66 9.48 15.51
C ASP A 45 0.60 9.96 14.78
N ALA A 46 0.87 11.26 14.91
CA ALA A 46 2.03 11.91 14.30
C ALA A 46 3.37 11.38 14.84
N ARG A 47 3.44 10.89 16.08
CA ARG A 47 4.69 10.41 16.67
C ARG A 47 5.16 9.13 15.99
N ILE A 48 4.23 8.21 15.70
CA ILE A 48 4.52 6.99 14.95
C ILE A 48 4.92 7.34 13.51
N PHE A 49 4.21 8.27 12.88
CA PHE A 49 4.55 8.78 11.54
C PHE A 49 5.99 9.33 11.49
N ASP A 50 6.32 10.25 12.39
CA ASP A 50 7.63 10.91 12.43
C ASP A 50 8.75 9.91 12.70
N ALA A 51 8.54 8.98 13.64
CA ALA A 51 9.53 7.96 13.97
C ALA A 51 9.81 7.00 12.81
N LEU A 52 8.78 6.57 12.07
CA LEU A 52 8.95 5.72 10.88
C LEU A 52 9.75 6.42 9.78
N HIS A 53 9.38 7.67 9.46
CA HIS A 53 10.04 8.45 8.40
C HIS A 53 11.47 8.83 8.79
N ALA A 54 11.69 9.21 10.05
CA ALA A 54 13.02 9.50 10.58
C ALA A 54 13.93 8.25 10.56
N ALA A 55 13.41 7.07 10.93
CA ALA A 55 14.16 5.83 10.86
C ALA A 55 14.55 5.48 9.42
N ALA A 56 13.65 5.70 8.46
CA ALA A 56 13.90 5.47 7.04
C ALA A 56 14.75 6.56 6.37
N GLY A 57 15.05 7.67 7.05
CA GLY A 57 15.75 8.82 6.44
C GLY A 57 14.93 9.50 5.32
N VAL A 58 13.60 9.37 5.34
CA VAL A 58 12.69 9.97 4.37
C VAL A 58 12.21 11.32 4.89
N ALA A 59 12.44 12.39 4.11
CA ALA A 59 11.84 13.68 4.40
C ALA A 59 10.34 13.64 4.09
N ALA A 60 9.51 13.89 5.10
CA ALA A 60 8.06 13.91 5.00
C ALA A 60 7.49 14.85 6.08
N GLU A 61 6.31 15.40 5.85
CA GLU A 61 5.60 16.26 6.81
C GLU A 61 4.23 15.65 7.10
N PHE A 62 3.92 15.42 8.37
CA PHE A 62 2.61 14.90 8.75
C PHE A 62 1.49 15.79 8.20
N PRO A 63 0.44 15.24 7.54
CA PRO A 63 0.08 13.82 7.50
C PRO A 63 0.50 13.07 6.23
N VAL A 64 1.39 13.61 5.40
CA VAL A 64 1.72 13.07 4.06
C VAL A 64 3.16 12.54 4.04
N GLY A 65 3.33 11.29 3.59
CA GLY A 65 4.63 10.65 3.54
C GLY A 65 4.68 9.44 2.62
N ASN A 66 5.70 8.60 2.77
CA ASN A 66 5.90 7.41 1.94
C ASN A 66 4.78 6.40 2.19
N ALA A 67 4.13 5.95 1.11
CA ALA A 67 2.98 5.06 1.19
C ALA A 67 3.34 3.69 1.77
N GLY A 68 4.53 3.16 1.51
CA GLY A 68 4.98 1.90 2.09
C GLY A 68 5.10 1.98 3.61
N LEU A 69 5.73 3.04 4.12
CA LEU A 69 5.83 3.29 5.57
C LEU A 69 4.46 3.46 6.22
N ILE A 70 3.54 4.18 5.58
CA ILE A 70 2.20 4.43 6.12
C ILE A 70 1.35 3.15 6.12
N HIS A 71 1.23 2.48 4.97
CA HIS A 71 0.31 1.38 4.78
C HIS A 71 0.84 0.08 5.38
N VAL A 72 2.12 -0.28 5.16
CA VAL A 72 2.68 -1.57 5.60
C VAL A 72 3.08 -1.56 7.06
N TYR A 73 3.57 -0.43 7.58
CA TYR A 73 4.01 -0.32 8.98
C TYR A 73 3.03 0.46 9.85
N GLY A 74 2.70 1.69 9.47
CA GLY A 74 1.86 2.59 10.28
C GLY A 74 0.48 2.02 10.62
N TYR A 75 -0.19 1.36 9.67
CA TYR A 75 -1.54 0.82 9.89
C TYR A 75 -1.64 -0.29 10.94
N TRP A 76 -0.54 -0.96 11.30
CA TRP A 76 -0.53 -1.90 12.42
C TRP A 76 -0.81 -1.24 13.76
N PHE A 77 -0.52 0.05 13.87
CA PHE A 77 -0.78 0.88 15.05
C PHE A 77 -2.08 1.69 14.94
N SER A 78 -2.91 1.42 13.93
CA SER A 78 -4.22 2.06 13.81
C SER A 78 -5.18 1.53 14.86
N GLU A 79 -5.66 2.44 15.70
CA GLU A 79 -6.71 2.20 16.70
C GLU A 79 -8.06 2.79 16.29
N VAL A 80 -8.13 3.41 15.12
CA VAL A 80 -9.35 4.05 14.62
C VAL A 80 -10.20 3.02 13.86
N PRO A 81 -11.43 2.73 14.31
CA PRO A 81 -12.34 1.89 13.55
C PRO A 81 -12.82 2.63 12.29
N THR A 82 -12.87 1.94 11.16
CA THR A 82 -13.51 2.42 9.93
C THR A 82 -14.83 1.69 9.72
N PRO A 83 -15.70 2.15 8.80
CA PRO A 83 -16.90 1.39 8.39
C PRO A 83 -16.59 -0.04 7.90
N PHE A 84 -15.33 -0.33 7.56
CA PHE A 84 -14.85 -1.62 7.05
C PHE A 84 -13.99 -2.41 8.05
N GLY A 85 -14.03 -2.07 9.35
CA GLY A 85 -13.18 -2.66 10.38
C GLY A 85 -11.90 -1.84 10.66
N PHE A 86 -10.92 -2.43 11.36
CA PHE A 86 -9.66 -1.73 11.61
C PHE A 86 -8.71 -1.86 10.43
N LYS A 87 -7.91 -0.83 10.15
CA LYS A 87 -6.92 -0.90 9.05
C LYS A 87 -5.87 -1.99 9.26
N ARG A 88 -5.54 -2.30 10.53
CA ARG A 88 -4.63 -3.42 10.88
C ARG A 88 -5.18 -4.79 10.47
N ASP A 89 -6.51 -4.96 10.43
CA ASP A 89 -7.13 -6.25 10.09
C ASP A 89 -6.79 -6.67 8.66
N ARG A 90 -6.56 -5.70 7.77
CA ARG A 90 -6.11 -5.93 6.37
C ARG A 90 -4.81 -6.73 6.29
N TRP A 91 -3.96 -6.60 7.31
CA TRP A 91 -2.66 -7.24 7.37
C TRP A 91 -2.68 -8.49 8.25
N GLN A 92 -3.42 -8.46 9.36
CA GLN A 92 -3.46 -9.55 10.34
C GLN A 92 -4.22 -10.77 9.86
N GLN A 93 -5.34 -10.60 9.15
CA GLN A 93 -6.20 -11.73 8.78
C GLN A 93 -5.61 -12.56 7.63
N GLY A 94 -4.64 -12.03 6.89
CA GLY A 94 -3.96 -12.74 5.81
C GLY A 94 -4.75 -12.85 4.50
N ASP A 95 -5.89 -12.16 4.40
CA ASP A 95 -6.72 -12.17 3.20
C ASP A 95 -5.97 -11.59 1.99
N LEU A 96 -5.22 -10.50 2.19
CA LEU A 96 -4.42 -9.88 1.14
C LEU A 96 -3.34 -10.83 0.62
N ALA A 97 -2.66 -11.52 1.54
CA ALA A 97 -1.63 -12.49 1.20
C ALA A 97 -2.20 -13.63 0.37
N ARG A 98 -3.34 -14.20 0.80
CA ARG A 98 -4.03 -15.27 0.07
C ARG A 98 -4.50 -14.82 -1.32
N ALA A 99 -5.04 -13.61 -1.44
CA ALA A 99 -5.46 -13.06 -2.74
C ALA A 99 -4.28 -12.88 -3.72
N LEU A 100 -3.10 -12.56 -3.20
CA LEU A 100 -1.83 -12.50 -3.95
C LEU A 100 -1.09 -13.86 -4.04
N GLY A 101 -1.74 -14.97 -3.68
CA GLY A 101 -1.16 -16.32 -3.81
C GLY A 101 -0.05 -16.63 -2.81
N ARG A 102 0.02 -15.92 -1.69
CA ARG A 102 0.99 -16.12 -0.60
C ARG A 102 0.34 -16.78 0.63
N PRO A 103 1.14 -17.43 1.51
CA PRO A 103 0.67 -17.89 2.82
C PRO A 103 -0.01 -16.77 3.62
N ALA A 104 -0.99 -17.09 4.46
CA ALA A 104 -1.80 -16.08 5.15
C ALA A 104 -0.98 -15.17 6.08
N ASP A 105 0.12 -15.68 6.63
CA ASP A 105 1.06 -14.96 7.51
C ASP A 105 2.17 -14.22 6.76
N ALA A 106 2.21 -14.31 5.42
CA ALA A 106 3.29 -13.75 4.61
C ALA A 106 3.53 -12.26 4.85
N PHE A 107 2.48 -11.47 5.15
CA PHE A 107 2.64 -10.03 5.36
C PHE A 107 2.62 -9.60 6.84
N HIS A 108 2.72 -10.55 7.76
CA HIS A 108 2.79 -10.24 9.20
C HIS A 108 4.10 -9.54 9.56
N LEU A 109 4.08 -8.76 10.65
CA LEU A 109 5.26 -8.12 11.24
C LEU A 109 6.19 -9.13 11.92
N ALA A 110 6.75 -10.05 11.15
CA ALA A 110 7.73 -11.02 11.57
C ALA A 110 8.86 -11.13 10.53
N ARG A 111 10.06 -11.48 11.01
CA ARG A 111 11.16 -11.90 10.12
C ARG A 111 10.86 -13.30 9.60
N GLY A 112 11.10 -13.52 8.30
CA GLY A 112 11.07 -14.86 7.71
C GLY A 112 9.70 -15.53 7.72
N ALA A 113 8.61 -14.78 7.61
CA ALA A 113 7.24 -15.31 7.54
C ALA A 113 6.93 -16.08 6.23
N ASP A 114 7.91 -16.24 5.32
CA ASP A 114 7.71 -16.88 4.02
C ASP A 114 8.90 -17.77 3.65
N ALA A 115 8.60 -18.85 2.94
CA ALA A 115 9.48 -19.88 2.42
C ALA A 115 10.61 -19.41 1.45
N GLU A 116 10.83 -18.10 1.28
CA GLU A 116 11.79 -17.53 0.31
C GLU A 116 13.12 -17.05 0.94
N GLY A 117 13.28 -17.16 2.28
CA GLY A 117 14.59 -17.07 2.94
C GLY A 117 14.60 -16.27 4.25
N PRO A 118 15.59 -16.52 5.12
CA PRO A 118 15.73 -15.80 6.39
C PRO A 118 16.20 -14.36 6.13
N GLY A 119 15.29 -13.38 6.23
CA GLY A 119 15.69 -11.96 6.31
C GLY A 119 14.83 -10.92 5.59
N SER A 120 13.78 -11.29 4.86
CA SER A 120 12.93 -10.29 4.19
C SER A 120 12.10 -9.46 5.18
N THR A 121 11.86 -8.19 4.84
CA THR A 121 10.96 -7.29 5.57
C THR A 121 9.51 -7.46 5.10
N PRO A 122 8.50 -7.09 5.90
CA PRO A 122 7.11 -7.09 5.43
C PRO A 122 6.89 -6.22 4.18
N LEU A 123 7.52 -5.04 4.09
CA LEU A 123 7.38 -4.15 2.93
C LEU A 123 7.97 -4.78 1.68
N GLN A 124 9.15 -5.40 1.77
CA GLN A 124 9.73 -6.14 0.65
C GLN A 124 8.75 -7.20 0.15
N ARG A 125 8.20 -8.03 1.05
CA ARG A 125 7.30 -9.14 0.67
C ARG A 125 6.01 -8.66 0.00
N VAL A 126 5.41 -7.60 0.53
CA VAL A 126 4.23 -6.96 -0.08
C VAL A 126 4.58 -6.39 -1.46
N THR A 127 5.75 -5.75 -1.57
CA THR A 127 6.22 -5.16 -2.82
C THR A 127 6.43 -6.23 -3.89
N ASP A 128 7.15 -7.30 -3.55
CA ASP A 128 7.44 -8.43 -4.44
C ASP A 128 6.16 -9.15 -4.88
N ALA A 129 5.14 -9.22 -4.02
CA ALA A 129 3.86 -9.82 -4.36
C ALA A 129 2.95 -8.92 -5.20
N ALA A 130 2.87 -7.60 -4.91
CA ALA A 130 1.87 -6.72 -5.52
C ALA A 130 2.39 -5.95 -6.74
N LEU A 131 3.64 -5.47 -6.71
CA LEU A 131 4.19 -4.58 -7.74
C LEU A 131 4.23 -5.21 -9.15
N PRO A 132 4.56 -6.52 -9.31
CA PRO A 132 4.54 -7.15 -10.63
C PRO A 132 3.17 -7.05 -11.30
N HIS A 133 2.09 -7.30 -10.56
CA HIS A 133 0.73 -7.20 -11.09
C HIS A 133 0.34 -5.76 -11.45
N LEU A 134 0.77 -4.78 -10.65
CA LEU A 134 0.54 -3.38 -10.97
C LEU A 134 1.22 -2.98 -12.29
N ARG A 135 2.48 -3.37 -12.46
CA ARG A 135 3.29 -2.95 -13.63
C ARG A 135 2.95 -3.73 -14.89
N ARG A 136 2.68 -5.02 -14.75
CA ARG A 136 2.35 -5.95 -15.84
C ARG A 136 1.17 -6.83 -15.41
N PRO A 137 -0.06 -6.29 -15.47
CA PRO A 137 -1.25 -7.06 -15.12
C PRO A 137 -1.33 -8.33 -15.97
N PRO A 138 -1.68 -9.49 -15.40
CA PRO A 138 -1.97 -10.69 -16.19
C PRO A 138 -3.20 -10.43 -17.08
N GLN A 139 -3.34 -11.18 -18.17
CA GLN A 139 -4.36 -10.92 -19.20
C GLN A 139 -5.80 -10.98 -18.65
N GLU A 140 -6.00 -11.82 -17.64
CA GLU A 140 -7.28 -12.03 -16.97
C GLU A 140 -7.56 -11.05 -15.81
N ALA A 141 -6.60 -10.19 -15.44
CA ALA A 141 -6.83 -9.18 -14.41
C ALA A 141 -7.77 -8.09 -14.93
N ARG A 142 -8.64 -7.60 -14.04
CA ARG A 142 -9.42 -6.40 -14.32
C ARG A 142 -8.57 -5.18 -13.98
N VAL A 143 -8.45 -4.27 -14.92
CA VAL A 143 -7.56 -3.10 -14.84
C VAL A 143 -8.37 -1.85 -15.17
N GLY A 144 -8.14 -0.78 -14.40
CA GLY A 144 -8.61 0.56 -14.75
C GLY A 144 -7.45 1.54 -14.72
N GLU A 145 -7.46 2.49 -15.64
CA GLU A 145 -6.44 3.54 -15.75
C GLU A 145 -7.08 4.92 -15.80
N ALA A 146 -6.48 5.87 -15.09
CA ALA A 146 -6.96 7.24 -15.05
C ALA A 146 -5.81 8.23 -14.99
N GLU A 147 -5.94 9.34 -15.70
CA GLU A 147 -5.01 10.46 -15.66
C GLU A 147 -5.35 11.41 -14.50
N LEU A 148 -4.42 11.55 -13.57
CA LEU A 148 -4.55 12.46 -12.44
C LEU A 148 -3.85 13.79 -12.76
N ARG A 149 -4.46 14.89 -12.30
CA ARG A 149 -3.85 16.22 -12.34
C ARG A 149 -2.98 16.41 -11.11
N GLY A 150 -1.70 16.69 -11.33
CA GLY A 150 -0.71 17.05 -10.30
C GLY A 150 -0.66 18.54 -10.00
N SER A 151 0.21 18.93 -9.07
CA SER A 151 0.49 20.31 -8.69
C SER A 151 1.39 20.99 -9.73
N GLY A 152 0.80 21.33 -10.87
CA GLY A 152 1.47 22.05 -11.97
C GLY A 152 0.56 22.10 -13.20
N ALA A 153 0.63 23.17 -13.99
CA ALA A 153 -0.31 23.41 -15.10
C ALA A 153 -0.36 22.26 -16.13
N ASP A 154 0.71 21.48 -16.25
CA ASP A 154 0.88 20.38 -17.22
C ASP A 154 1.30 19.05 -16.58
N ALA A 155 1.26 18.95 -15.24
CA ALA A 155 1.71 17.75 -14.53
C ALA A 155 0.62 16.67 -14.55
N VAL A 156 0.54 15.87 -15.62
CA VAL A 156 -0.31 14.68 -15.65
C VAL A 156 0.43 13.51 -15.01
N ARG A 157 -0.29 12.67 -14.26
CA ARG A 157 0.20 11.38 -13.75
C ARG A 157 -0.73 10.26 -14.20
N CYS A 158 -0.17 9.14 -14.62
CA CYS A 158 -0.94 7.93 -14.82
C CYS A 158 -1.20 7.26 -13.47
N SER A 159 -2.44 6.88 -13.20
CA SER A 159 -2.80 6.01 -12.08
C SER A 159 -3.46 4.74 -12.58
N ARG A 160 -3.22 3.63 -11.88
CA ARG A 160 -3.71 2.32 -12.27
C ARG A 160 -4.22 1.54 -11.08
N VAL A 161 -5.39 0.95 -11.26
CA VAL A 161 -5.97 -0.06 -10.36
C VAL A 161 -5.91 -1.41 -11.05
N VAL A 162 -5.49 -2.43 -10.32
CA VAL A 162 -5.50 -3.83 -10.77
C VAL A 162 -6.20 -4.67 -9.73
N LEU A 163 -7.21 -5.45 -10.14
CA LEU A 163 -7.83 -6.47 -9.29
C LEU A 163 -7.21 -7.82 -9.64
N VAL A 164 -6.49 -8.38 -8.66
CA VAL A 164 -5.69 -9.60 -8.78
C VAL A 164 -6.34 -10.71 -7.98
N GLN A 165 -6.44 -11.89 -8.58
CA GLN A 165 -6.97 -13.08 -7.92
C GLN A 165 -6.12 -14.29 -8.29
N CYS A 166 -5.03 -14.49 -7.55
CA CYS A 166 -4.07 -15.58 -7.79
C CYS A 166 -4.36 -16.85 -6.96
N GLY A 167 -5.07 -16.70 -5.84
CA GLY A 167 -5.36 -17.77 -4.91
C GLY A 167 -6.74 -18.41 -5.10
N ASP A 168 -7.46 -18.57 -3.99
CA ASP A 168 -8.82 -19.10 -3.95
C ASP A 168 -9.75 -18.27 -4.84
N ARG A 169 -10.48 -18.94 -5.75
CA ARG A 169 -11.37 -18.27 -6.70
C ARG A 169 -12.63 -17.70 -6.04
N ASP A 170 -12.96 -18.20 -4.86
CA ASP A 170 -14.12 -17.75 -4.09
C ASP A 170 -13.74 -16.65 -3.07
N ALA A 171 -12.45 -16.34 -2.92
CA ALA A 171 -11.98 -15.27 -2.07
C ALA A 171 -12.04 -13.90 -2.77
N ALA A 172 -12.12 -12.84 -1.97
CA ALA A 172 -12.06 -11.47 -2.46
C ALA A 172 -10.74 -11.19 -3.22
N PRO A 173 -10.78 -10.57 -4.42
CA PRO A 173 -9.57 -10.19 -5.13
C PRO A 173 -8.76 -9.15 -4.35
N ALA A 174 -7.45 -9.12 -4.56
CA ALA A 174 -6.60 -8.04 -4.10
C ALA A 174 -6.73 -6.85 -5.05
N LEU A 175 -7.11 -5.69 -4.52
CA LEU A 175 -6.94 -4.43 -5.21
C LEU A 175 -5.52 -3.95 -5.00
N VAL A 176 -4.82 -3.69 -6.10
CA VAL A 176 -3.49 -3.10 -6.12
C VAL A 176 -3.57 -1.76 -6.85
N TYR A 177 -3.16 -0.69 -6.18
CA TYR A 177 -3.23 0.66 -6.71
C TYR A 177 -1.85 1.31 -6.74
N GLY A 178 -1.58 2.05 -7.81
CA GLY A 178 -0.38 2.84 -7.92
C GLY A 178 -0.50 4.04 -8.84
N ILE A 179 0.47 4.94 -8.70
CA ILE A 179 0.59 6.17 -9.46
C ILE A 179 2.01 6.24 -10.03
N ALA A 180 2.12 6.61 -11.30
CA ALA A 180 3.40 6.87 -11.92
C ALA A 180 3.91 8.21 -11.39
N PRO A 181 5.17 8.32 -10.97
CA PRO A 181 5.70 9.59 -10.52
C PRO A 181 5.80 10.56 -11.69
N ALA A 182 6.06 11.84 -11.38
CA ALA A 182 6.22 12.87 -12.39
C ALA A 182 7.24 12.45 -13.46
N GLU A 183 6.88 12.60 -14.73
CA GLU A 183 7.84 12.47 -15.81
C GLU A 183 9.00 13.44 -15.57
N ARG A 184 10.22 12.91 -15.55
CA ARG A 184 11.42 13.71 -15.74
C ARG A 184 11.75 13.63 -17.22
N ALA A 185 12.23 14.74 -17.79
CA ALA A 185 12.38 15.00 -19.23
C ALA A 185 13.14 13.93 -20.08
N GLU A 186 13.65 12.86 -19.45
CA GLU A 186 14.47 11.82 -20.08
C GLU A 186 13.94 10.39 -19.85
N THR A 187 12.91 10.17 -19.03
CA THR A 187 12.37 8.81 -18.75
C THR A 187 10.89 8.81 -18.37
N THR A 188 10.10 7.89 -18.95
CA THR A 188 8.81 7.49 -18.37
C THR A 188 9.08 6.66 -17.12
N ALA A 189 8.85 7.26 -15.96
CA ALA A 189 9.10 6.58 -14.71
C ALA A 189 8.02 5.51 -14.44
N PRO A 190 8.38 4.34 -13.91
CA PRO A 190 7.42 3.25 -13.73
C PRO A 190 6.43 3.55 -12.62
N LEU A 191 5.23 2.93 -12.68
CA LEU A 191 4.25 2.95 -11.60
C LEU A 191 4.89 2.59 -10.25
N GLN A 192 4.58 3.38 -9.23
CA GLN A 192 4.90 3.14 -7.83
C GLN A 192 3.64 2.65 -7.11
N LEU A 193 3.81 1.70 -6.19
CA LEU A 193 2.71 1.24 -5.33
C LEU A 193 2.26 2.35 -4.40
N VAL A 194 0.95 2.51 -4.25
CA VAL A 194 0.38 3.32 -3.16
C VAL A 194 -0.18 2.41 -2.09
N THR A 195 -1.02 1.45 -2.48
CA THR A 195 -1.68 0.56 -1.51
C THR A 195 -2.10 -0.75 -2.15
N ALA A 196 -2.32 -1.75 -1.32
CA ALA A 196 -2.98 -3.00 -1.69
C ALA A 196 -3.87 -3.47 -0.54
N PHE A 197 -5.06 -3.99 -0.85
CA PHE A 197 -5.99 -4.55 0.14
C PHE A 197 -7.00 -5.51 -0.50
N PRO A 198 -7.61 -6.42 0.27
CA PRO A 198 -8.70 -7.28 -0.23
C PRO A 198 -9.93 -6.43 -0.56
N PHE A 199 -10.48 -6.59 -1.76
CA PHE A 199 -11.63 -5.85 -2.23
C PHE A 199 -12.87 -6.74 -2.29
N ALA A 200 -13.87 -6.41 -1.48
CA ALA A 200 -15.19 -7.02 -1.52
C ALA A 200 -16.18 -6.03 -2.13
N GLY A 201 -16.57 -6.24 -3.38
CA GLY A 201 -17.49 -5.38 -4.09
C GLY A 201 -17.63 -5.74 -5.57
N ASP A 202 -18.39 -4.93 -6.30
CA ASP A 202 -18.51 -5.06 -7.75
C ASP A 202 -17.28 -4.42 -8.42
N ALA A 203 -16.47 -5.29 -9.02
CA ALA A 203 -15.24 -4.90 -9.72
C ALA A 203 -15.51 -4.02 -10.94
N ASP A 204 -16.56 -4.29 -11.71
CA ASP A 204 -16.85 -3.53 -12.93
C ASP A 204 -17.38 -2.15 -12.56
N ALA A 205 -18.24 -2.08 -11.54
CA ALA A 205 -18.71 -0.80 -11.01
C ALA A 205 -17.57 0.05 -10.44
N LEU A 206 -16.63 -0.57 -9.70
CA LEU A 206 -15.46 0.12 -9.17
C LEU A 206 -14.61 0.74 -10.28
N LEU A 207 -14.28 -0.04 -11.32
CA LEU A 207 -13.40 0.42 -12.39
C LEU A 207 -14.09 1.48 -13.26
N ALA A 208 -15.37 1.31 -13.58
CA ALA A 208 -16.13 2.31 -14.30
C ALA A 208 -16.17 3.65 -13.56
N ASP A 209 -16.38 3.63 -12.23
CA ASP A 209 -16.35 4.84 -11.40
C ASP A 209 -14.93 5.44 -11.32
N PHE A 210 -13.90 4.62 -11.20
CA PHE A 210 -12.50 5.05 -11.18
C PHE A 210 -12.12 5.82 -12.46
N GLU A 211 -12.50 5.31 -13.63
CA GLU A 211 -12.21 5.93 -14.92
C GLU A 211 -13.07 7.17 -15.18
N ALA A 212 -14.35 7.15 -14.77
CA ALA A 212 -15.26 8.28 -14.95
C ALA A 212 -14.93 9.47 -14.04
N GLN A 213 -14.33 9.23 -12.87
CA GLN A 213 -13.98 10.27 -11.89
C GLN A 213 -12.51 10.17 -11.48
N PRO A 214 -11.58 10.66 -12.34
CA PRO A 214 -10.15 10.65 -12.06
C PRO A 214 -9.81 11.52 -10.84
N ALA A 215 -9.49 10.85 -9.74
CA ALA A 215 -9.04 11.47 -8.51
C ALA A 215 -8.09 10.51 -7.78
N PRO A 216 -7.19 11.02 -6.93
CA PRO A 216 -6.41 10.17 -6.02
C PRO A 216 -7.36 9.41 -5.11
N ARG A 217 -7.13 8.10 -4.93
CA ARG A 217 -7.97 7.22 -4.10
C ARG A 217 -7.14 6.45 -3.09
N TRP A 218 -7.82 5.93 -2.07
CA TRP A 218 -7.28 5.07 -1.02
C TRP A 218 -6.04 5.68 -0.35
N ASN A 219 -6.19 6.95 0.00
CA ASN A 219 -5.24 7.84 0.66
C ASN A 219 -4.05 8.27 -0.22
N ALA A 220 -4.08 8.04 -1.53
CA ALA A 220 -3.02 8.54 -2.41
C ALA A 220 -2.84 10.06 -2.37
N VAL A 221 -1.59 10.48 -2.51
CA VAL A 221 -1.20 11.86 -2.80
C VAL A 221 -0.41 11.87 -4.11
N VAL A 222 -0.79 12.75 -5.03
CA VAL A 222 -0.19 12.82 -6.38
C VAL A 222 1.20 13.45 -6.34
N ASP A 223 1.33 14.56 -5.61
CA ASP A 223 2.56 15.29 -5.40
C ASP A 223 2.62 15.67 -3.91
N PRO A 224 3.48 15.00 -3.10
CA PRO A 224 3.65 15.28 -1.68
C PRO A 224 4.43 16.56 -1.38
#